data_AF-A0A1H7WC59-F1
#
_entry.id   AF-A0A1H7WC59-F1
#
_cell.length_a   1.000
_cell.length_b   1.000
_cell.length_c   1.000
_cell.angle_alpha   90.00
_cell.angle_beta   90.00
_cell.angle_gamma   90.00
#
_symmetry.space_group_name_H-M   'P 1'
#
loop_
_entity.id
_entity.type
_entity.pdbx_description
1 polymer ?
#
loop_
_entity_poly.entity_id
_entity_poly.type
_entity_poly.pdbx_seq_one_letter_code
_entity_poly.pdbx_strand_id
1 'polypeptide(L)'
;MTIQSFNKLGVILAFKLNQDYIATALCENKDKPEMHCNGRCVLAKKLKQAEQNEEKQRLEIQKKANVLFFYKMNRLEFSESLIDTTRPNFNAFYLSFKTAVFINDIFKPPRNLFV
;
A
#
# COMPACT_ATOMS: atom_id res chain seq x y z
N MET A 1 -11.81 -7.84 0.43
CA MET A 1 -10.43 -7.70 0.94
C MET A 1 -9.94 -9.05 1.49
N THR A 2 -9.87 -10.12 0.68
CA THR A 2 -9.62 -11.50 1.19
C THR A 2 -8.82 -12.42 0.24
N ILE A 3 -8.19 -11.91 -0.82
CA ILE A 3 -7.55 -12.77 -1.84
C ILE A 3 -6.10 -13.19 -1.49
N GLN A 4 -5.50 -12.65 -0.42
CA GLN A 4 -4.08 -12.93 -0.09
C GLN A 4 -3.81 -14.40 0.32
N SER A 5 -4.83 -15.14 0.79
CA SER A 5 -4.64 -16.51 1.30
C SER A 5 -4.64 -17.62 0.23
N PHE A 6 -5.16 -17.36 -0.98
CA PHE A 6 -5.34 -18.41 -1.99
C PHE A 6 -4.03 -18.83 -2.68
N ASN A 7 -3.06 -17.91 -2.78
CA ASN A 7 -1.80 -18.15 -3.49
C ASN A 7 -0.93 -19.20 -2.79
N LYS A 8 -0.78 -19.10 -1.47
CA LYS A 8 -0.03 -20.09 -0.66
C LYS A 8 -0.68 -21.47 -0.71
N LEU A 9 -2.01 -21.54 -0.67
CA LEU A 9 -2.76 -22.78 -0.79
C LEU A 9 -2.52 -23.45 -2.15
N GLY A 10 -2.54 -22.69 -3.24
CA GLY A 10 -2.22 -23.20 -4.58
C GLY A 10 -0.81 -23.79 -4.67
N VAL A 11 0.20 -23.11 -4.09
CA VAL A 11 1.58 -23.61 -4.05
C VAL A 11 1.68 -24.92 -3.27
N ILE A 12 1.01 -25.03 -2.12
CA ILE A 12 1.00 -26.24 -1.30
C ILE A 12 0.28 -27.39 -2.04
N LEU A 13 -0.86 -27.10 -2.68
CA LEU A 13 -1.62 -28.11 -3.42
C LEU A 13 -0.80 -28.66 -4.59
N ALA A 14 -0.18 -27.78 -5.39
CA ALA A 14 0.67 -28.16 -6.52
C ALA A 14 1.91 -28.95 -6.06
N PHE A 15 2.48 -28.61 -4.91
CA PHE A 15 3.57 -29.38 -4.30
C PHE A 15 3.09 -30.79 -3.90
N LYS A 16 1.92 -30.91 -3.27
CA LYS A 16 1.39 -32.20 -2.83
C LYS A 16 1.07 -33.13 -3.99
N LEU A 17 0.48 -32.60 -5.06
CA LEU A 17 0.16 -33.38 -6.27
C LEU A 17 1.41 -33.92 -6.99
N ASN A 18 2.54 -33.22 -6.88
CA ASN A 18 3.78 -33.57 -7.59
C ASN A 18 4.94 -33.88 -6.63
N GLN A 19 4.63 -34.26 -5.38
CA GLN A 19 5.64 -34.34 -4.32
C GLN A 19 6.77 -35.30 -4.67
N ASP A 20 6.44 -36.44 -5.28
CA ASP A 20 7.42 -37.47 -5.66
C ASP A 20 8.37 -36.97 -6.76
N TYR A 21 7.84 -36.32 -7.79
CA TYR A 21 8.64 -35.69 -8.83
C TYR A 21 9.54 -34.59 -8.26
N ILE A 22 9.00 -33.75 -7.36
CA ILE A 22 9.78 -32.68 -6.73
C ILE A 22 10.89 -33.26 -5.85
N ALA A 23 10.61 -34.33 -5.10
CA ALA A 23 11.59 -34.99 -4.24
C ALA A 23 12.72 -35.65 -5.02
N THR A 24 12.43 -36.22 -6.19
CA THR A 24 13.39 -36.97 -7.01
C THR A 24 14.18 -36.10 -7.99
N ALA A 25 13.51 -35.15 -8.65
CA ALA A 25 14.11 -34.36 -9.74
C ALA A 25 14.59 -32.96 -9.30
N LEU A 26 13.92 -32.33 -8.33
CA LEU A 26 14.12 -30.91 -7.99
C LEU A 26 14.72 -30.68 -6.58
N CYS A 27 14.73 -31.70 -5.72
CA CYS A 27 15.25 -31.59 -4.37
C CYS A 27 16.78 -31.46 -4.37
N GLU A 28 17.30 -30.40 -3.77
CA GLU A 28 18.75 -30.18 -3.64
C GLU A 28 19.39 -31.08 -2.55
N ASN A 29 18.59 -31.59 -1.61
CA ASN A 29 19.05 -32.45 -0.52
C ASN A 29 18.76 -33.94 -0.80
N LYS A 30 18.66 -34.34 -2.07
CA LYS A 30 18.41 -35.75 -2.44
C LYS A 30 19.53 -36.70 -2.01
N ASP A 31 20.75 -36.18 -1.94
CA ASP A 31 21.95 -36.95 -1.55
C ASP A 31 22.14 -37.04 -0.03
N LYS A 32 21.20 -36.46 0.75
CA LYS A 32 21.21 -36.43 2.23
C LYS A 32 19.93 -37.05 2.80
N PRO A 33 19.76 -38.38 2.67
CA PRO A 33 18.54 -39.08 3.08
C PRO A 33 18.23 -38.93 4.58
N GLU A 34 19.26 -38.75 5.42
CA GLU A 34 19.15 -38.52 6.86
C GLU A 34 18.35 -37.26 7.24
N MET A 35 18.25 -36.29 6.32
CA MET A 35 17.49 -35.05 6.56
C MET A 35 16.00 -35.18 6.25
N HIS A 36 15.55 -36.31 5.67
CA HIS A 36 14.16 -36.56 5.30
C HIS A 36 13.50 -35.37 4.56
N CYS A 37 14.27 -34.72 3.67
CA CYS A 37 13.86 -33.46 3.06
C CYS A 37 12.62 -33.62 2.16
N ASN A 38 12.56 -34.67 1.33
CA ASN A 38 11.39 -35.01 0.52
C ASN A 38 10.83 -33.82 -0.30
N GLY A 39 11.71 -33.01 -0.88
CA GLY A 39 11.31 -31.83 -1.67
C GLY A 39 10.90 -30.59 -0.85
N ARG A 40 10.90 -30.63 0.48
CA ARG A 40 10.52 -29.50 1.35
C ARG A 40 11.36 -28.24 1.13
N CYS A 41 12.63 -28.40 0.71
CA CYS A 41 13.49 -27.28 0.33
C CYS A 41 12.91 -26.45 -0.82
N VAL A 42 12.34 -27.12 -1.84
CA VAL A 42 11.70 -26.47 -3.00
C VAL A 42 10.41 -25.77 -2.57
N LEU A 43 9.60 -26.43 -1.73
CA LEU A 43 8.38 -25.82 -1.19
C LEU A 43 8.69 -24.53 -0.43
N ALA A 44 9.69 -24.55 0.45
CA ALA A 44 10.11 -23.39 1.22
C ALA A 44 10.55 -22.22 0.32
N LYS A 45 11.34 -22.51 -0.73
CA LYS A 45 11.74 -21.49 -1.72
C LYS A 45 10.55 -20.90 -2.46
N LYS A 46 9.60 -21.72 -2.92
CA LYS A 46 8.40 -21.27 -3.64
C LYS A 46 7.48 -20.42 -2.77
N LEU A 47 7.28 -20.82 -1.51
CA LEU A 47 6.50 -20.03 -0.55
C LEU A 47 7.14 -18.67 -0.28
N LYS A 48 8.45 -18.62 -0.05
CA LYS A 48 9.17 -17.36 0.15
C LYS A 48 9.10 -16.46 -1.08
N GLN A 49 9.20 -17.04 -2.28
CA GLN A 49 9.05 -16.29 -3.53
C GLN A 49 7.64 -15.72 -3.70
N ALA A 50 6.60 -16.49 -3.35
CA ALA A 50 5.21 -16.02 -3.38
C ALA A 50 5.01 -14.82 -2.43
N GLU A 51 5.53 -14.91 -1.20
CA GLU A 51 5.46 -13.81 -0.22
C GLU A 51 6.17 -12.54 -0.70
N GLN A 52 7.36 -12.67 -1.29
CA GLN A 52 8.10 -11.52 -1.83
C GLN A 52 7.36 -10.87 -3.00
N ASN A 53 6.71 -11.65 -3.86
CA ASN A 53 5.92 -11.13 -4.96
C ASN A 53 4.65 -10.41 -4.47
N GLU A 54 3.98 -10.94 -3.45
CA GLU A 54 2.85 -10.30 -2.79
C GLU A 54 3.24 -8.96 -2.16
N GLU A 55 4.38 -8.91 -1.46
CA GLU A 55 4.92 -7.67 -0.87
C GLU A 55 5.16 -6.61 -1.95
N LYS A 56 5.86 -6.98 -3.03
CA LYS A 56 6.11 -6.07 -4.16
C LYS A 56 4.81 -5.57 -4.78
N GLN A 57 3.84 -6.46 -5.00
CA GLN A 57 2.55 -6.09 -5.56
C GLN A 57 1.79 -5.14 -4.63
N ARG A 58 1.83 -5.36 -3.31
CA ARG A 58 1.23 -4.46 -2.31
C ARG A 58 1.86 -3.06 -2.38
N LEU A 59 3.18 -2.98 -2.42
CA LEU A 59 3.91 -1.70 -2.54
C LEU A 59 3.55 -0.96 -3.82
N GLU A 60 3.44 -1.65 -4.96
CA GLU A 60 3.03 -1.04 -6.22
C GLU A 60 1.58 -0.55 -6.21
N ILE A 61 0.66 -1.30 -5.61
CA ILE A 61 -0.73 -0.87 -5.40
C ILE A 61 -0.78 0.38 -4.51
N GLN A 62 -0.02 0.38 -3.42
CA GLN A 62 0.05 1.52 -2.49
C GLN A 62 0.59 2.78 -3.18
N LYS A 63 1.67 2.67 -3.97
CA LYS A 63 2.20 3.80 -4.77
C LYS A 63 1.13 4.36 -5.70
N LYS A 64 0.42 3.50 -6.44
CA LYS A 64 -0.66 3.93 -7.35
C LYS A 64 -1.81 4.61 -6.59
N ALA A 65 -2.21 4.09 -5.44
CA ALA A 65 -3.24 4.70 -4.60
C ALA A 65 -2.83 6.10 -4.10
N ASN A 66 -1.58 6.27 -3.69
CA ASN A 66 -1.05 7.57 -3.26
C ASN A 66 -1.06 8.59 -4.40
N VAL A 67 -0.65 8.21 -5.62
CA VAL A 67 -0.67 9.09 -6.81
C VAL A 67 -2.10 9.54 -7.14
N LEU A 68 -3.08 8.64 -7.07
CA LEU A 68 -4.49 8.99 -7.28
C LEU A 68 -5.01 9.99 -6.22
N PHE A 69 -4.58 9.83 -4.96
CA PHE A 69 -4.95 10.75 -3.88
C PHE A 69 -4.41 12.17 -4.12
N PHE A 70 -3.14 12.30 -4.51
CA PHE A 70 -2.55 13.61 -4.85
C PHE A 70 -3.25 14.28 -6.04
N TYR A 71 -3.55 13.54 -7.10
CA TYR A 71 -4.27 14.09 -8.25
C TYR A 71 -5.64 14.64 -7.86
N LYS A 72 -6.38 13.92 -7.01
CA LYS A 72 -7.70 14.36 -6.52
C LYS A 72 -7.61 15.62 -5.64
N MET A 73 -6.55 15.76 -4.85
CA MET A 73 -6.34 16.95 -4.00
C MET A 73 -6.00 18.21 -4.83
N ASN A 74 -5.42 18.05 -6.02
CA ASN A 74 -5.01 19.16 -6.89
C ASN A 74 -6.12 19.70 -7.83
N ARG A 75 -7.36 19.22 -7.72
CA ARG A 75 -8.52 19.72 -8.50
C ARG A 75 -9.37 20.72 -7.70
N LEU A 76 -8.72 21.74 -7.14
CA LEU A 76 -9.41 22.93 -6.63
C LEU A 76 -9.58 23.92 -7.78
N GLU A 77 -10.65 23.76 -8.57
CA GLU A 77 -11.09 24.80 -9.49
C GLU A 77 -11.76 25.91 -8.67
N PHE A 78 -10.99 26.92 -8.29
CA PHE A 78 -11.58 28.19 -7.87
C PHE A 78 -12.08 28.89 -9.11
N SER A 79 -13.39 28.87 -9.34
CA SER A 79 -14.01 29.87 -10.20
C SER A 79 -13.79 31.22 -9.51
N GLU A 80 -13.06 32.13 -10.14
CA GLU A 80 -13.05 33.53 -9.72
C GLU A 80 -14.50 33.98 -9.64
N SER A 81 -15.01 34.18 -8.43
CA SER A 81 -16.26 34.91 -8.29
C SER A 81 -15.95 36.32 -8.78
N LEU A 82 -16.61 36.73 -9.85
CA LEU A 82 -16.64 38.12 -10.25
C LEU A 82 -17.32 38.89 -9.11
N ILE A 83 -16.51 39.38 -8.17
CA ILE A 83 -16.98 40.24 -7.10
C ILE A 83 -17.39 41.54 -7.79
N ASP A 84 -18.69 41.74 -7.91
CA ASP A 84 -19.27 42.95 -8.47
C ASP A 84 -19.04 44.12 -7.51
N THR A 85 -17.98 44.88 -7.78
CA THR A 85 -17.55 46.05 -7.00
C THR A 85 -18.45 47.27 -7.23
N THR A 86 -19.48 47.20 -8.08
CA THR A 86 -20.32 48.36 -8.39
C THR A 86 -21.39 48.65 -7.32
N ARG A 87 -21.42 47.92 -6.20
CA ARG A 87 -22.34 48.23 -5.09
C ARG A 87 -21.79 49.37 -4.21
N PRO A 88 -22.52 50.47 -4.03
CA PRO A 88 -22.02 51.68 -3.35
C PRO A 88 -21.73 51.50 -1.85
N ASN A 89 -22.12 50.36 -1.24
CA ASN A 89 -21.86 50.03 0.16
C ASN A 89 -20.86 48.87 0.33
N PHE A 90 -20.02 48.62 -0.67
CA PHE A 90 -19.02 47.56 -0.60
C PHE A 90 -17.79 48.01 0.20
N ASN A 91 -17.64 47.48 1.42
CA ASN A 91 -16.49 47.77 2.27
C ASN A 91 -15.38 46.74 2.05
N ALA A 92 -14.37 47.10 1.27
CA ALA A 92 -13.21 46.24 0.95
C ALA A 92 -12.37 45.85 2.17
N PHE A 93 -12.61 46.45 3.34
CA PHE A 93 -11.95 46.06 4.59
C PHE A 93 -12.33 44.65 5.05
N TYR A 94 -13.55 44.18 4.73
CA TYR A 94 -13.99 42.80 5.00
C TYR A 94 -13.51 41.79 3.95
N LEU A 95 -13.02 42.28 2.79
CA LEU A 95 -12.33 41.49 1.76
C LEU A 95 -10.87 41.19 2.13
N SER A 96 -10.40 41.60 3.32
CA SER A 96 -9.20 41.01 3.94
C SER A 96 -9.51 39.56 4.29
N PHE A 97 -9.73 38.75 3.25
CA PHE A 97 -9.57 37.33 3.28
C PHE A 97 -8.11 37.13 3.66
N LYS A 98 -7.86 36.98 4.97
CA LYS A 98 -6.85 36.02 5.37
C LYS A 98 -7.24 34.77 4.62
N THR A 99 -6.46 34.41 3.60
CA THR A 99 -6.41 33.03 3.14
C THR A 99 -6.10 32.26 4.41
N ALA A 100 -7.14 31.74 5.07
CA ALA A 100 -7.00 30.56 5.89
C ALA A 100 -6.65 29.47 4.88
N VAL A 101 -5.40 29.52 4.41
CA VAL A 101 -4.72 28.38 3.86
C VAL A 101 -5.02 27.33 4.89
N PHE A 102 -5.80 26.33 4.51
CA PHE A 102 -6.10 25.20 5.36
C PHE A 102 -4.75 24.55 5.60
N ILE A 103 -4.06 25.01 6.65
CA ILE A 103 -2.82 24.42 7.08
C ILE A 103 -3.29 23.05 7.53
N ASN A 104 -2.85 22.01 6.81
CA ASN A 104 -2.84 20.65 7.33
C ASN A 104 -1.85 20.60 8.51
N ASP A 105 -2.10 21.42 9.53
CA ASP A 105 -1.37 21.36 10.77
C ASP A 105 -1.87 20.10 11.44
N ILE A 106 -1.02 19.07 11.40
CA ILE A 106 -1.22 17.83 12.13
C ILE A 106 -1.56 18.25 13.56
N PHE A 107 -2.77 17.95 14.00
CA PHE A 107 -3.25 18.27 15.35
C PHE A 107 -2.25 17.73 16.36
N LYS A 108 -1.38 18.61 16.89
CA LYS A 108 -0.41 18.25 17.93
C LYS A 108 -1.11 18.51 19.26
N PRO A 109 -1.40 17.48 20.07
CA PRO A 109 -1.95 17.71 21.40
C PRO A 109 -0.95 18.55 22.24
N PRO A 110 -1.45 19.40 23.14
CA PRO A 110 -0.58 20.21 24.00
C PRO A 110 0.32 19.31 24.83
N ARG A 111 1.62 19.68 24.90
CA ARG A 111 2.57 19.02 25.78
C ARG A 111 2.19 19.40 27.21
N ASN A 112 1.73 18.45 28.00
CA ASN A 112 1.54 18.64 29.43
C ASN A 112 2.89 19.04 30.04
N LEU A 113 3.05 20.32 30.35
CA LEU A 113 4.04 20.79 31.31
C LEU A 113 3.53 20.34 32.67
N PHE A 114 4.04 19.20 33.13
CA PHE A 114 3.87 18.75 34.50
C PHE A 114 4.47 19.83 35.42
N VAL A 115 3.63 20.34 36.32
CA VAL A 115 4.03 21.06 37.54
C VAL A 115 4.40 20.03 38.60
#